data_AF-A0A7C1WSG9-F1
#
_entry.id   AF-A0A7C1WSG9-F1
#
_cell.length_a   1.000
_cell.length_b   1.000
_cell.length_c   1.000
_cell.angle_alpha   90.00
_cell.angle_beta   90.00
_cell.angle_gamma   90.00
#
_symmetry.space_group_name_H-M   'P 1'
#
loop_
_entity.id
_entity.type
_entity.pdbx_description
1 polymer ?
#
loop_
_entity_poly.entity_id
_entity_poly.type
_entity_poly.pdbx_seq_one_letter_code
_entity_poly.pdbx_strand_id
1 'polypeptide(L)'
;MQYSYILGFMFSVGDAVGEFLAEEEKKKFEPLTLPQIVNEYIGYGFMDLLHAILFKRQIKTYIRRNMTPEGLQYVDPPFGQDTSFAEDYFEGDLYVFLTTVSALLDSEIKIRRRKLFGF
;
A
#
# COMPACT_ATOMS: atom_id res chain seq x y z
N MET A 1 -6.19 13.23 9.21
CA MET A 1 -6.83 11.94 9.55
C MET A 1 -5.76 10.94 9.98
N GLN A 2 -6.10 10.02 10.89
CA GLN A 2 -5.22 8.89 11.22
C GLN A 2 -5.14 7.98 9.98
N TYR A 3 -3.95 7.46 9.66
CA TYR A 3 -3.75 6.50 8.57
C TYR A 3 -4.00 7.00 7.12
N SER A 4 -3.87 8.30 6.84
CA SER A 4 -4.15 8.87 5.50
C SER A 4 -3.33 8.32 4.33
N TYR A 5 -2.07 7.90 4.54
CA TYR A 5 -1.26 7.29 3.49
C TYR A 5 -1.72 5.86 3.20
N ILE A 6 -2.05 5.08 4.24
CA ILE A 6 -2.63 3.74 4.05
C ILE A 6 -3.96 3.86 3.32
N LEU A 7 -4.84 4.77 3.76
CA LEU A 7 -6.14 5.00 3.12
C LEU A 7 -5.98 5.37 1.63
N GLY A 8 -5.16 6.38 1.32
CA GLY A 8 -4.93 6.80 -0.06
C GLY A 8 -4.27 5.72 -0.90
N PHE A 9 -3.36 4.93 -0.31
CA PHE A 9 -2.75 3.80 -0.99
C PHE A 9 -3.79 2.71 -1.30
N MET A 10 -4.70 2.37 -0.38
CA MET A 10 -5.73 1.37 -0.65
C MET A 10 -6.67 1.76 -1.79
N PHE A 11 -7.03 3.05 -1.92
CA PHE A 11 -7.76 3.50 -3.11
C PHE A 11 -6.93 3.33 -4.39
N SER A 12 -5.65 3.69 -4.38
CA SER A 12 -4.76 3.45 -5.51
C SER A 12 -4.60 1.97 -5.86
N VAL A 13 -4.62 1.09 -4.86
CA VAL A 13 -4.60 -0.36 -5.06
C VAL A 13 -5.91 -0.81 -5.71
N GLY A 14 -7.05 -0.33 -5.22
CA GLY A 14 -8.37 -0.67 -5.75
C GLY A 14 -8.52 -0.27 -7.21
N ASP A 15 -8.05 0.93 -7.58
CA ASP A 15 -8.00 1.37 -8.98
C ASP A 15 -7.10 0.45 -9.82
N ALA A 16 -5.93 0.09 -9.30
CA ALA A 16 -4.91 -0.66 -10.04
C ALA A 16 -5.20 -2.16 -10.20
N VAL A 17 -6.01 -2.74 -9.31
CA VAL A 17 -6.49 -4.13 -9.43
C VAL A 17 -7.90 -4.21 -10.01
N GLY A 18 -8.50 -3.06 -10.31
CA GLY A 18 -9.82 -2.95 -10.92
C GLY A 18 -10.95 -3.27 -9.94
N GLU A 19 -10.74 -3.18 -8.63
CA GLU A 19 -11.73 -3.50 -7.60
C GLU A 19 -13.03 -2.70 -7.78
N PHE A 20 -12.90 -1.43 -8.17
CA PHE A 20 -14.04 -0.51 -8.37
C PHE A 20 -14.69 -0.60 -9.76
N LEU A 21 -14.21 -1.49 -10.64
CA LEU A 21 -14.78 -1.70 -11.96
C LEU A 21 -15.98 -2.65 -11.92
N ALA A 22 -16.91 -2.49 -12.85
CA ALA A 22 -17.99 -3.46 -13.02
C ALA A 22 -17.43 -4.81 -13.51
N GLU A 23 -18.14 -5.92 -13.23
CA GLU A 23 -17.76 -7.28 -13.64
C GLU A 23 -17.44 -7.42 -15.14
N GLU A 24 -18.16 -6.68 -15.99
CA GLU A 24 -17.93 -6.69 -17.44
C GLU A 24 -16.61 -6.03 -17.85
N GLU A 25 -16.20 -5.00 -17.11
CA GLU A 25 -14.95 -4.26 -17.30
C GLU A 25 -13.76 -5.05 -16.72
N LYS A 26 -13.94 -5.69 -15.55
CA LYS A 26 -12.95 -6.58 -14.91
C LYS A 26 -12.46 -7.67 -15.88
N LYS A 27 -13.32 -8.21 -16.76
CA LYS A 27 -12.94 -9.27 -17.74
C LYS A 27 -11.87 -8.86 -18.75
N LYS A 28 -11.70 -7.57 -19.01
CA LYS A 28 -10.72 -7.04 -19.97
C LYS A 28 -9.62 -6.24 -19.28
N PHE A 29 -9.67 -6.14 -17.96
CA PHE A 29 -8.74 -5.37 -17.18
C PHE A 29 -7.48 -6.19 -16.89
N GLU A 30 -6.32 -5.57 -17.08
CA GLU A 30 -5.03 -6.16 -16.74
C GLU A 30 -4.56 -5.53 -15.42
N PRO A 31 -4.67 -6.24 -14.27
CA PRO A 31 -4.31 -5.67 -12.99
C PRO A 31 -2.81 -5.47 -12.85
N LEU A 32 -2.42 -4.39 -12.18
CA LEU A 32 -1.02 -4.13 -11.87
C LEU A 32 -0.53 -5.03 -10.73
N THR A 33 0.76 -5.34 -10.76
CA THR A 33 1.43 -6.05 -9.67
C THR A 33 1.69 -5.10 -8.49
N LEU A 34 1.72 -5.63 -7.26
CA LEU A 34 1.99 -4.82 -6.06
C LEU A 34 3.27 -3.95 -6.15
N PRO A 35 4.40 -4.45 -6.71
CA PRO A 35 5.57 -3.61 -6.95
C PRO A 35 5.32 -2.42 -7.88
N GLN A 36 4.52 -2.60 -8.94
CA GLN A 36 4.15 -1.51 -9.86
C GLN A 36 3.30 -0.47 -9.13
N ILE A 37 2.28 -0.91 -8.38
CA ILE A 37 1.39 -0.03 -7.61
C ILE A 37 2.18 0.82 -6.62
N VAL A 38 3.10 0.19 -5.86
CA VAL A 38 3.97 0.92 -4.92
C VAL A 38 4.88 1.91 -5.63
N ASN A 39 5.44 1.55 -6.79
CA ASN A 39 6.30 2.45 -7.55
C ASN A 39 5.54 3.70 -8.05
N GLU A 40 4.35 3.49 -8.61
CA GLU A 40 3.49 4.55 -9.13
C GLU A 40 2.98 5.47 -8.01
N TYR A 41 2.57 4.92 -6.87
CA TYR A 41 2.04 5.69 -5.75
C TYR A 41 3.03 6.71 -5.16
N ILE A 42 4.33 6.38 -5.13
CA ILE A 42 5.33 7.26 -4.50
C ILE A 42 5.73 8.41 -5.45
N GLY A 43 5.51 8.36 -6.77
CA GLY A 43 5.91 9.47 -7.66
C GLY A 43 7.43 9.62 -7.86
N TYR A 44 7.95 10.84 -8.14
CA TYR A 44 9.39 11.10 -8.37
C TYR A 44 9.87 12.42 -7.74
N GLY A 45 10.70 12.37 -6.70
CA GLY A 45 11.33 13.56 -6.11
C GLY A 45 11.69 13.44 -4.63
N PHE A 46 12.11 14.55 -4.03
CA PHE A 46 12.42 14.63 -2.59
C PHE A 46 11.17 14.55 -1.70
N MET A 47 10.08 15.24 -2.08
CA MET A 47 8.83 15.20 -1.33
C MET A 47 8.23 13.78 -1.32
N ASP A 48 8.35 13.09 -2.43
CA ASP A 48 7.96 11.70 -2.62
C ASP A 48 8.76 10.72 -1.76
N LEU A 49 10.07 10.97 -1.61
CA LEU A 49 10.88 10.24 -0.65
C LEU A 49 10.39 10.44 0.80
N LEU A 50 10.00 11.67 1.17
CA LEU A 50 9.42 11.92 2.49
C LEU A 50 8.07 11.22 2.65
N HIS A 51 7.21 11.24 1.62
CA HIS A 51 5.94 10.52 1.63
C HIS A 51 6.13 9.02 1.82
N ALA A 52 7.07 8.37 1.11
CA ALA A 52 7.37 6.96 1.31
C ALA A 52 7.82 6.65 2.75
N ILE A 53 8.67 7.50 3.35
CA ILE A 53 9.14 7.33 4.73
C ILE A 53 7.97 7.44 5.72
N LEU A 54 7.10 8.45 5.54
CA LEU A 54 5.93 8.66 6.38
C LEU A 54 4.91 7.52 6.23
N PHE A 55 4.67 7.07 5.00
CA PHE A 55 3.79 5.95 4.70
C PHE A 55 4.28 4.67 5.37
N LYS A 56 5.57 4.33 5.22
CA LYS A 56 6.19 3.19 5.90
C LYS A 56 6.02 3.27 7.42
N ARG A 57 6.28 4.44 8.01
CA ARG A 57 6.11 4.65 9.47
C ARG A 57 4.66 4.44 9.89
N GLN A 58 3.73 4.85 9.06
CA GLN A 58 2.31 4.71 9.30
C GLN A 58 1.86 3.25 9.25
N ILE A 59 2.34 2.46 8.28
CA ILE A 59 2.13 0.99 8.23
C ILE A 59 2.61 0.34 9.54
N LYS A 60 3.85 0.60 9.94
CA LYS A 60 4.40 0.04 11.20
C LYS A 60 3.57 0.40 12.42
N THR A 61 3.05 1.63 12.46
CA THR A 61 2.21 2.10 13.56
C THR A 61 0.85 1.42 13.56
N TYR A 62 0.27 1.16 12.38
CA TYR A 62 -0.98 0.42 12.23
C TYR A 62 -0.82 -1.03 12.71
N ILE A 63 0.17 -1.74 12.17
CA ILE A 63 0.48 -3.13 12.55
C ILE A 63 0.63 -3.24 14.06
N ARG A 64 1.48 -2.41 14.67
CA ARG A 64 1.74 -2.49 16.12
C ARG A 64 0.48 -2.29 16.98
N ARG A 65 -0.48 -1.49 16.50
CA ARG A 65 -1.68 -1.15 17.28
C ARG A 65 -2.80 -2.17 17.13
N ASN A 66 -2.90 -2.80 15.96
CA ASN A 66 -4.05 -3.63 15.58
C ASN A 66 -3.68 -5.10 15.37
N MET A 67 -2.44 -5.50 15.67
CA MET A 67 -2.02 -6.90 15.68
C MET A 67 -2.68 -7.64 16.85
N THR A 68 -3.29 -8.78 16.55
CA THR A 68 -3.89 -9.70 17.52
C THR A 68 -3.23 -11.07 17.42
N PRO A 69 -3.44 -11.98 18.39
CA PRO A 69 -2.96 -13.35 18.29
C PRO A 69 -3.42 -14.08 17.02
N GLU A 70 -4.58 -13.70 16.47
CA GLU A 70 -5.20 -14.29 15.29
C GLU A 70 -4.71 -13.67 13.97
N GLY A 71 -4.02 -12.52 14.04
CA GLY A 71 -3.55 -11.80 12.85
C GLY A 71 -3.79 -10.29 12.94
N LEU A 72 -3.54 -9.59 11.83
CA LEU A 72 -3.75 -8.15 11.76
C LEU A 72 -5.19 -7.83 11.35
N GLN A 73 -5.90 -7.08 12.20
CA GLN A 73 -7.30 -6.75 11.95
C GLN A 73 -7.45 -5.60 10.94
N TYR A 74 -8.54 -5.63 10.18
CA TYR A 74 -9.06 -4.48 9.43
C TYR A 74 -9.85 -3.57 10.39
N VAL A 75 -9.26 -2.43 10.78
CA VAL A 75 -9.84 -1.45 11.71
C VAL A 75 -10.04 -0.12 10.97
N ASP A 76 -11.24 0.44 11.08
CA ASP A 76 -11.59 1.75 10.52
C ASP A 76 -11.21 2.90 11.47
N PRO A 77 -10.47 3.94 11.01
CA PRO A 77 -9.73 4.04 9.74
C PRO A 77 -8.38 3.29 9.80
N PRO A 78 -7.80 2.88 8.65
CA PRO A 78 -8.16 3.24 7.28
C PRO A 78 -9.02 2.19 6.53
N PHE A 79 -9.40 1.11 7.20
CA PHE A 79 -10.04 -0.04 6.56
C PHE A 79 -11.55 -0.03 6.80
N GLY A 80 -12.31 0.28 5.74
CA GLY A 80 -13.77 0.25 5.71
C GLY A 80 -14.26 -0.64 4.58
N GLN A 81 -15.51 -0.43 4.13
CA GLN A 81 -16.12 -1.22 3.06
C GLN A 81 -15.30 -1.17 1.76
N ASP A 82 -14.78 0.00 1.39
CA ASP A 82 -14.13 0.21 0.09
C ASP A 82 -12.62 -0.04 0.13
N THR A 83 -12.05 -0.47 1.26
CA THR A 83 -10.59 -0.61 1.43
C THR A 83 -10.17 -1.93 2.06
N SER A 84 -11.11 -2.84 2.33
CA SER A 84 -10.87 -4.12 3.01
C SER A 84 -10.94 -5.31 2.05
N PHE A 85 -10.12 -5.29 0.99
CA PHE A 85 -10.17 -6.27 -0.11
C PHE A 85 -8.78 -6.83 -0.50
N ALA A 86 -7.71 -6.52 0.25
CA ALA A 86 -6.35 -6.82 -0.20
C ALA A 86 -6.10 -8.34 -0.43
N GLU A 87 -6.73 -9.19 0.38
CA GLU A 87 -6.58 -10.65 0.34
C GLU A 87 -7.28 -11.28 -0.87
N ASP A 88 -8.22 -10.57 -1.50
CA ASP A 88 -8.89 -11.03 -2.71
C ASP A 88 -7.98 -10.94 -3.95
N TYR A 89 -6.94 -10.10 -3.87
CA TYR A 89 -6.08 -9.75 -5.00
C TYR A 89 -4.60 -10.11 -4.82
N PHE A 90 -4.13 -10.24 -3.57
CA PHE A 90 -2.73 -10.53 -3.26
C PHE A 90 -2.62 -11.74 -2.34
N GLU A 91 -1.54 -12.49 -2.49
CA GLU A 91 -1.28 -13.65 -1.64
C GLU A 91 -0.96 -13.25 -0.20
N GLY A 92 -1.64 -13.91 0.75
CA GLY A 92 -1.45 -13.72 2.18
C GLY A 92 -2.49 -12.82 2.82
N ASP A 93 -2.43 -12.72 4.15
CA ASP A 93 -3.34 -11.87 4.92
C ASP A 93 -2.94 -10.39 4.87
N LEU A 94 -3.74 -9.52 5.50
CA LEU A 94 -3.46 -8.09 5.62
C LEU A 94 -2.06 -7.79 6.20
N TYR A 95 -1.56 -8.64 7.11
CA TYR A 95 -0.23 -8.47 7.67
C TYR A 95 0.85 -8.73 6.61
N VAL A 96 0.74 -9.82 5.85
CA VAL A 96 1.63 -10.15 4.73
C VAL A 96 1.58 -9.05 3.68
N PHE A 97 0.40 -8.55 3.33
CA PHE A 97 0.22 -7.46 2.39
C PHE A 97 0.96 -6.19 2.86
N LEU A 98 0.67 -5.69 4.07
CA LEU A 98 1.27 -4.44 4.57
C LEU A 98 2.78 -4.57 4.83
N THR A 99 3.26 -5.74 5.26
CA THR A 99 4.71 -5.96 5.42
C THR A 99 5.43 -6.04 4.07
N THR A 100 4.80 -6.63 3.05
CA THR A 100 5.31 -6.63 1.67
C THR A 100 5.38 -5.20 1.11
N VAL A 101 4.31 -4.41 1.27
CA VAL A 101 4.31 -2.98 0.91
C VAL A 101 5.43 -2.25 1.65
N SER A 102 5.59 -2.47 2.96
CA SER A 102 6.68 -1.86 3.72
C SER A 102 8.07 -2.23 3.20
N ALA A 103 8.28 -3.45 2.70
CA ALA A 103 9.55 -3.89 2.12
C ALA A 103 9.81 -3.29 0.74
N LEU A 104 8.77 -3.14 -0.08
CA LEU A 104 8.84 -2.44 -1.37
C LEU A 104 9.18 -0.95 -1.17
N LEU A 105 8.53 -0.30 -0.19
CA LEU A 105 8.87 1.07 0.22
C LEU A 105 10.34 1.20 0.63
N ASP A 106 10.90 0.20 1.32
CA ASP A 106 12.31 0.22 1.71
C ASP A 106 13.26 0.19 0.50
N SER A 107 12.95 -0.65 -0.48
CA SER A 107 13.71 -0.71 -1.74
C SER A 107 13.65 0.62 -2.50
N GLU A 108 12.45 1.19 -2.64
CA GLU A 108 12.23 2.48 -3.31
C GLU A 108 12.94 3.63 -2.60
N ILE A 109 12.82 3.73 -1.27
CA ILE A 109 13.51 4.72 -0.44
C ILE A 109 15.02 4.64 -0.66
N LYS A 110 15.59 3.43 -0.67
CA LYS A 110 17.03 3.22 -0.88
C LYS A 110 17.48 3.67 -2.27
N ILE A 111 16.76 3.29 -3.32
CA ILE A 111 17.06 3.67 -4.70
C ILE A 111 17.00 5.19 -4.87
N ARG A 112 15.95 5.83 -4.34
CA ARG A 112 15.72 7.27 -4.47
C ARG A 112 16.71 8.10 -3.66
N ARG A 113 17.05 7.66 -2.44
CA ARG A 113 18.11 8.30 -1.64
C ARG A 113 19.44 8.33 -2.39
N ARG A 114 19.83 7.21 -2.99
CA ARG A 114 21.05 7.15 -3.81
C ARG A 114 20.99 8.10 -5.00
N LYS A 115 19.85 8.19 -5.70
CA LYS A 115 19.67 9.10 -6.84
C LYS A 115 19.72 10.58 -6.43
N LEU A 116 19.09 10.95 -5.31
CA LEU A 116 18.98 12.35 -4.87
C LEU A 116 20.23 12.86 -4.16
N PHE A 117 20.92 12.01 -3.40
CA PHE A 117 22.02 12.42 -2.54
C PHE A 117 23.38 11.86 -2.97
N GLY A 118 23.44 10.99 -3.97
CA GLY A 118 24.70 10.54 -4.57
C GLY A 118 25.60 9.66 -3.68
N PHE A 119 25.13 9.26 -2.50
CA PHE A 119 25.82 8.32 -1.58
C PHE A 119 25.09 6.96 -1.54
#